data_AF-W2P8C3-F1
#
_entry.id   AF-W2P8C3-F1
#
_cell.length_a   1.000
_cell.length_b   1.000
_cell.length_c   1.000
_cell.angle_alpha   90.00
_cell.angle_beta   90.00
_cell.angle_gamma   90.00
#
_symmetry.space_group_name_H-M   'P 1'
#
loop_
_entity.id
_entity.type
_entity.pdbx_description
1 polymer ?
#
loop_
_entity_poly.entity_id
_entity_poly.type
_entity_poly.pdbx_seq_one_letter_code
_entity_poly.pdbx_strand_id
1 'polypeptide(L)'
;MIGSPRILFLDEPSTGMDPVSRRFMWDVISEISTYNKESTVVLTTHSMEECEALCTRVGIMVGGELKCLGSVQHLKNRFGDGLMFDAKLQTPSAEDVSELVLRHFDSVDTRIEEGDLTETCQLFGNAAWTQKIVNTHPTGHAIANLIKRDGYVSANSFAAWWITETKFENVLAFLQENFRSVELLERQHDSCWFKIHDQPADDANSLRLSNVFELVENAKSRLSIREYSVSQTTLEQIFNAFASQQDVDEPVLITPTNSPSNSGGTRRGFLSRILHR
;
A
#
# COMPACT_ATOMS: atom_id res chain seq x y z
N MET A 1 -36.30 -6.01 16.70
CA MET A 1 -36.16 -7.25 17.51
C MET A 1 -37.03 -7.15 18.75
N ILE A 2 -37.81 -8.19 19.07
CA ILE A 2 -38.70 -8.21 20.25
C ILE A 2 -37.92 -8.77 21.44
N GLY A 3 -37.89 -8.04 22.57
CA GLY A 3 -37.45 -8.57 23.86
C GLY A 3 -36.11 -8.10 24.43
N SER A 4 -35.43 -7.13 23.79
CA SER A 4 -34.19 -6.48 24.28
C SER A 4 -33.21 -7.44 25.01
N PRO A 5 -32.74 -8.53 24.35
CA PRO A 5 -31.86 -9.49 25.01
C PRO A 5 -30.53 -8.84 25.39
N ARG A 6 -30.02 -9.18 26.58
CA ARG A 6 -28.73 -8.66 27.07
C ARG A 6 -27.55 -9.07 26.19
N ILE A 7 -27.65 -10.19 25.48
CA ILE A 7 -26.62 -10.70 24.56
C ILE A 7 -27.30 -11.20 23.28
N LEU A 8 -26.78 -10.78 22.13
CA LEU A 8 -27.23 -11.18 20.79
C LEU A 8 -26.06 -11.76 20.01
N PHE A 9 -26.22 -12.97 19.49
CA PHE A 9 -25.25 -13.60 18.57
C PHE A 9 -25.81 -13.59 17.16
N LEU A 10 -25.03 -13.09 16.20
CA LEU A 10 -25.37 -13.03 14.79
C LEU A 10 -24.28 -13.76 14.00
N ASP A 11 -24.62 -14.84 13.33
CA ASP A 11 -23.69 -15.59 12.48
C ASP A 11 -23.88 -15.18 11.02
N GLU A 12 -22.89 -14.50 10.44
CA GLU A 12 -22.88 -14.06 9.03
C GLU A 12 -24.18 -13.33 8.58
N PRO A 13 -24.64 -12.30 9.30
CA PRO A 13 -26.02 -11.78 9.18
C PRO A 13 -26.31 -11.09 7.85
N SER A 14 -25.28 -10.59 7.15
CA SER A 14 -25.41 -9.92 5.86
C SER A 14 -25.31 -10.86 4.65
N THR A 15 -25.08 -12.16 4.85
CA THR A 15 -24.86 -13.11 3.75
C THR A 15 -26.10 -13.25 2.88
N GLY A 16 -25.93 -13.02 1.56
CA GLY A 16 -27.01 -13.09 0.59
C GLY A 16 -27.91 -11.84 0.53
N MET A 17 -27.57 -10.78 1.25
CA MET A 17 -28.27 -9.49 1.15
C MET A 17 -27.70 -8.61 0.04
N ASP A 18 -28.56 -7.82 -0.60
CA ASP A 18 -28.14 -6.76 -1.50
C ASP A 18 -27.55 -5.57 -0.71
N PRO A 19 -26.83 -4.63 -1.37
CA PRO A 19 -26.20 -3.51 -0.68
C PRO A 19 -27.18 -2.63 0.13
N VAL A 20 -28.43 -2.49 -0.34
CA VAL A 20 -29.43 -1.66 0.34
C VAL A 20 -29.93 -2.34 1.62
N SER A 21 -30.30 -3.63 1.55
CA SER A 21 -30.78 -4.35 2.74
C SER A 21 -29.69 -4.54 3.78
N ARG A 22 -28.43 -4.70 3.35
CA ARG A 22 -27.27 -4.76 4.25
C ARG A 22 -27.10 -3.45 5.03
N ARG A 23 -27.20 -2.29 4.37
CA ARG A 23 -27.15 -0.99 5.08
C ARG A 23 -28.30 -0.82 6.05
N PHE A 24 -29.52 -1.19 5.65
CA PHE A 24 -30.67 -1.16 6.55
C PHE A 24 -30.45 -2.05 7.79
N MET A 25 -29.89 -3.24 7.62
CA MET A 25 -29.53 -4.11 8.73
C MET A 25 -28.47 -3.46 9.64
N TRP A 26 -27.47 -2.80 9.06
CA TRP A 26 -26.46 -2.09 9.83
C TRP A 26 -27.04 -0.97 10.69
N ASP A 27 -28.01 -0.24 10.16
CA ASP A 27 -28.73 0.81 10.89
C ASP A 27 -29.49 0.20 12.07
N VAL A 28 -30.20 -0.92 11.87
CA VAL A 28 -30.94 -1.62 12.93
C VAL A 28 -30.01 -2.15 14.03
N ILE A 29 -28.88 -2.76 13.67
CA ILE A 29 -27.89 -3.27 14.64
C ILE A 29 -27.27 -2.11 15.41
N SER A 30 -26.92 -1.02 14.71
CA SER A 30 -26.36 0.19 15.32
C SER A 30 -27.34 0.82 16.29
N GLU A 31 -28.62 0.93 15.91
CA GLU A 31 -29.71 1.45 16.74
C GLU A 31 -29.87 0.62 18.02
N ILE A 32 -30.01 -0.70 17.90
CA ILE A 32 -30.15 -1.60 19.05
C ILE A 32 -28.97 -1.45 20.02
N SER A 33 -27.75 -1.38 19.48
CA SER A 33 -26.54 -1.27 20.29
C SER A 33 -26.35 0.11 20.95
N THR A 34 -26.95 1.16 20.37
CA THR A 34 -26.79 2.55 20.83
C THR A 34 -27.90 2.97 21.79
N TYR A 35 -29.15 2.59 21.51
CA TYR A 35 -30.31 2.93 22.34
C TYR A 35 -30.40 2.09 23.61
N ASN A 36 -30.11 0.78 23.52
CA ASN A 36 -30.19 -0.13 24.65
C ASN A 36 -28.78 -0.49 25.15
N LYS A 37 -28.02 0.45 25.72
CA LYS A 37 -26.64 0.25 26.27
C LYS A 37 -26.45 -0.97 27.22
N GLU A 38 -27.49 -1.75 27.47
CA GLU A 38 -27.53 -3.02 28.19
C GLU A 38 -27.45 -4.27 27.29
N SER A 39 -27.34 -4.12 25.96
CA SER A 39 -27.28 -5.23 24.99
C SER A 39 -25.91 -5.35 24.32
N THR A 40 -25.24 -6.50 24.50
CA THR A 40 -23.98 -6.84 23.80
C THR A 40 -24.29 -7.61 22.53
N VAL A 41 -23.78 -7.16 21.38
CA VAL A 41 -23.93 -7.84 20.09
C VAL A 41 -22.60 -8.47 19.69
N VAL A 42 -22.59 -9.78 19.49
CA VAL A 42 -21.48 -10.56 18.94
C VAL A 42 -21.89 -10.95 17.52
N LEU A 43 -21.14 -10.48 16.53
CA LEU A 43 -21.38 -10.82 15.13
C LEU A 43 -20.21 -11.62 14.57
N THR A 44 -20.43 -12.60 13.71
CA THR A 44 -19.38 -13.19 12.89
C THR A 44 -19.60 -12.68 11.47
N THR A 45 -18.53 -12.32 10.79
CA THR A 45 -18.62 -11.88 9.40
C THR A 45 -17.29 -12.08 8.69
N HIS A 46 -17.36 -12.50 7.43
CA HIS A 46 -16.22 -12.49 6.51
C HIS A 46 -15.99 -11.09 5.91
N SER A 47 -16.94 -10.17 6.05
CA SER A 47 -16.86 -8.80 5.52
C SER A 47 -16.13 -7.87 6.48
N MET A 48 -15.01 -7.31 6.03
CA MET A 48 -14.26 -6.31 6.80
C MET A 48 -15.01 -4.99 6.87
N GLU A 49 -15.79 -4.66 5.84
CA GLU A 49 -16.65 -3.47 5.80
C GLU A 49 -17.69 -3.52 6.92
N GLU A 50 -18.31 -4.68 7.14
CA GLU A 50 -19.28 -4.89 8.22
C GLU A 50 -18.62 -4.81 9.60
N CYS A 51 -17.42 -5.39 9.76
CA CYS A 51 -16.64 -5.25 10.99
C CYS A 51 -16.36 -3.78 11.32
N GLU A 52 -15.88 -3.01 10.34
CA GLU A 52 -15.52 -1.60 10.56
C GLU A 52 -16.75 -0.72 10.82
N ALA A 53 -17.91 -1.04 10.21
CA ALA A 53 -19.14 -0.28 10.40
C ALA A 53 -19.82 -0.54 11.76
N LEU A 54 -19.85 -1.79 12.23
CA LEU A 54 -20.67 -2.20 13.38
C LEU A 54 -19.88 -2.43 14.67
N CYS A 55 -18.61 -2.86 14.58
CA CYS A 55 -17.86 -3.34 15.73
C CYS A 55 -17.05 -2.22 16.39
N THR A 56 -17.13 -2.11 17.73
CA THR A 56 -16.19 -1.29 18.52
C THR A 56 -14.88 -2.01 18.77
N ARG A 57 -14.90 -3.34 18.75
CA ARG A 57 -13.77 -4.24 18.91
C ARG A 57 -13.86 -5.37 17.89
N VAL A 58 -12.73 -5.65 17.26
CA VAL A 58 -12.57 -6.70 16.26
C VAL A 58 -11.65 -7.77 16.82
N GLY A 59 -12.08 -9.03 16.70
CA GLY A 59 -11.30 -10.23 16.95
C GLY A 59 -11.01 -10.92 15.63
N ILE A 60 -9.74 -11.23 15.37
CA ILE A 60 -9.33 -11.99 14.18
C ILE A 60 -9.04 -13.41 14.62
N MET A 61 -9.78 -14.36 14.05
CA MET A 61 -9.58 -15.79 14.25
C MET A 61 -9.01 -16.41 12.98
N VAL A 62 -7.98 -17.24 13.14
CA VAL A 62 -7.30 -17.93 12.04
C VAL A 62 -6.94 -19.34 12.53
N GLY A 63 -7.26 -20.39 11.76
CA GLY A 63 -6.99 -21.79 12.14
C GLY A 63 -7.65 -22.26 13.44
N GLY A 64 -8.80 -21.69 13.80
CA GLY A 64 -9.50 -21.99 15.05
C GLY A 64 -8.94 -21.29 16.29
N GLU A 65 -7.91 -20.46 16.15
CA GLU A 65 -7.32 -19.67 17.24
C GLU A 65 -7.58 -18.18 17.07
N LEU A 66 -7.93 -17.50 18.18
CA LEU A 66 -8.08 -16.05 18.21
C LEU A 66 -6.70 -15.40 18.26
N LYS A 67 -6.22 -14.86 17.13
CA LYS A 67 -4.88 -14.27 17.01
C LYS A 67 -4.78 -12.87 17.61
N CYS A 68 -5.83 -12.05 17.49
CA CYS A 68 -5.86 -10.74 18.11
C CYS A 68 -7.28 -10.27 18.44
N LEU A 69 -7.39 -9.32 19.38
CA LEU A 69 -8.64 -8.67 19.78
C LEU A 69 -8.36 -7.22 20.20
N GLY A 70 -9.07 -6.26 19.62
CA GLY A 70 -8.89 -4.83 19.95
C GLY A 70 -9.78 -3.94 19.09
N SER A 71 -9.75 -2.63 19.29
CA SER A 71 -10.38 -1.70 18.33
C SER A 71 -9.67 -1.76 16.98
N VAL A 72 -10.35 -1.37 15.89
CA VAL A 72 -9.75 -1.32 14.55
C VAL A 72 -8.44 -0.52 14.57
N GLN A 73 -8.44 0.64 15.23
CA GLN A 73 -7.23 1.46 15.34
C GLN A 73 -6.12 0.78 16.16
N HIS A 74 -6.46 0.08 17.25
CA HIS A 74 -5.47 -0.67 18.01
C HIS A 74 -4.84 -1.77 17.16
N LEU A 75 -5.64 -2.50 16.38
CA LEU A 75 -5.14 -3.54 15.48
C LEU A 75 -4.26 -2.95 14.37
N LYS A 76 -4.68 -1.85 13.74
CA LYS A 76 -3.88 -1.13 12.73
C LYS A 76 -2.56 -0.60 13.29
N ASN A 77 -2.56 -0.09 14.52
CA ASN A 77 -1.32 0.38 15.15
C ASN A 77 -0.39 -0.77 15.58
N ARG A 78 -0.95 -1.90 16.03
CA ARG A 78 -0.17 -3.02 16.59
C ARG A 78 0.34 -3.99 15.52
N PHE A 79 -0.46 -4.21 14.49
CA PHE A 79 -0.21 -5.22 13.44
C PHE A 79 -0.17 -4.62 12.04
N GLY A 80 -0.43 -3.31 11.89
CA GLY A 80 -0.20 -2.61 10.65
C GLY A 80 1.30 -2.52 10.36
N ASP A 81 1.61 -2.41 9.08
CA ASP A 81 2.96 -2.52 8.57
C ASP A 81 3.33 -1.22 7.86
N GLY A 82 3.34 -0.13 8.63
CA GLY A 82 3.64 1.22 8.14
C GLY A 82 2.48 1.90 7.40
N LEU A 83 2.82 3.01 6.74
CA LEU A 83 1.94 3.77 5.87
C LEU A 83 2.34 3.57 4.41
N MET A 84 1.34 3.49 3.55
CA MET A 84 1.50 3.52 2.10
C MET A 84 1.45 4.97 1.64
N PHE A 85 2.44 5.39 0.88
CA PHE A 85 2.54 6.71 0.28
C PHE A 85 2.60 6.58 -1.25
N ASP A 86 1.58 7.11 -1.91
CA ASP A 86 1.45 7.05 -3.36
C ASP A 86 1.54 8.47 -3.90
N ALA A 87 2.40 8.71 -4.89
CA ALA A 87 2.55 10.03 -5.51
C ALA A 87 2.53 9.94 -7.03
N LYS A 88 1.87 10.92 -7.65
CA LYS A 88 1.96 11.22 -9.09
C LYS A 88 2.68 12.54 -9.28
N LEU A 89 3.79 12.49 -9.99
CA LEU A 89 4.63 13.64 -10.27
C LEU A 89 4.10 14.41 -11.49
N GLN A 90 4.39 15.70 -11.55
CA GLN A 90 4.08 16.50 -12.73
C GLN A 90 4.96 16.07 -13.91
N THR A 91 4.32 15.84 -15.05
CA THR A 91 5.01 15.63 -16.32
C THR A 91 5.83 16.88 -16.69
N PRO A 92 7.05 16.75 -17.23
CA PRO A 92 7.83 17.88 -17.71
C PRO A 92 7.04 18.68 -18.76
N SER A 93 6.96 20.00 -18.61
CA SER A 93 6.36 20.84 -19.65
C SER A 93 7.32 21.02 -20.83
N ALA A 94 6.82 21.39 -22.01
CA ALA A 94 7.66 21.68 -23.16
C ALA A 94 8.62 22.85 -22.89
N GLU A 95 8.19 23.81 -22.06
CA GLU A 95 9.00 24.96 -21.64
C GLU A 95 10.17 24.51 -20.75
N ASP A 96 9.90 23.70 -19.71
CA ASP A 96 10.95 23.17 -18.81
C ASP A 96 12.01 22.37 -19.59
N VAL A 97 11.56 21.55 -20.54
CA VAL A 97 12.44 20.75 -21.40
C VAL A 97 13.30 21.66 -22.27
N SER A 98 12.69 22.64 -22.93
CA SER A 98 13.40 23.57 -23.81
C SER A 98 14.42 24.40 -23.04
N GLU A 99 14.05 24.88 -21.84
CA GLU A 99 14.95 25.63 -20.97
C GLU A 99 16.15 24.78 -20.54
N LEU A 100 15.92 23.53 -20.13
CA LEU A 100 16.98 22.63 -19.70
C LEU A 100 17.94 22.27 -20.85
N VAL A 101 17.40 22.08 -22.06
CA VAL A 101 18.19 21.80 -23.27
C VAL A 101 19.05 23.01 -23.62
N LEU A 102 18.48 24.21 -23.71
CA LEU A 102 19.21 25.43 -24.04
C LEU A 102 20.26 25.82 -22.99
N ARG A 103 20.15 25.30 -21.76
CA ARG A 103 21.14 25.50 -20.70
C ARG A 103 22.42 24.69 -20.91
N HIS A 104 22.33 23.53 -21.55
CA HIS A 104 23.46 22.59 -21.70
C HIS A 104 23.88 22.35 -23.15
N PHE A 105 23.02 22.67 -24.12
CA PHE A 105 23.24 22.46 -25.54
C PHE A 105 22.98 23.73 -26.34
N ASP A 106 23.67 23.86 -27.47
CA ASP A 106 23.51 25.00 -28.38
C ASP A 106 22.20 24.95 -29.20
N SER A 107 21.60 23.78 -29.34
CA SER A 107 20.40 23.56 -30.16
C SER A 107 19.44 22.52 -29.58
N VAL A 108 18.14 22.74 -29.75
CA VAL A 108 17.08 21.80 -29.36
C VAL A 108 17.03 20.54 -30.24
N ASP A 109 17.63 20.59 -31.43
CA ASP A 109 17.70 19.47 -32.38
C ASP A 109 18.95 18.59 -32.17
N THR A 110 19.72 18.86 -31.11
CA THR A 110 20.92 18.10 -30.76
C THR A 110 20.59 16.62 -30.61
N ARG A 111 21.45 15.77 -31.19
CA ARG A 111 21.37 14.33 -31.11
C ARG A 111 22.49 13.82 -30.21
N ILE A 112 22.13 12.93 -29.30
CA ILE A 112 23.04 12.31 -28.35
C ILE A 112 23.20 10.85 -28.75
N GLU A 113 24.41 10.45 -29.12
CA GLU A 113 24.73 9.07 -29.47
C GLU A 113 25.07 8.25 -28.22
N GLU A 114 25.09 6.92 -28.34
CA GLU A 114 25.37 6.02 -27.21
C GLU A 114 26.74 6.32 -26.56
N GLY A 115 27.75 6.67 -27.37
CA GLY A 115 29.09 6.99 -26.89
C GLY A 115 29.17 8.26 -26.04
N ASP A 116 28.24 9.20 -26.24
CA ASP A 116 28.25 10.51 -25.58
C ASP A 116 27.39 10.54 -24.31
N LEU A 117 26.68 9.46 -23.99
CA LEU A 117 25.74 9.43 -22.86
C LEU A 117 26.41 9.72 -21.52
N THR A 118 27.60 9.20 -21.28
CA THR A 118 28.31 9.42 -20.01
C THR A 118 28.74 10.88 -19.85
N GLU A 119 29.28 11.48 -20.91
CA GLU A 119 29.62 12.90 -20.91
C GLU A 119 28.36 13.76 -20.76
N THR A 120 27.30 13.42 -21.48
CA THR A 120 26.01 14.12 -21.40
C THR A 120 25.41 14.04 -19.99
N CYS A 121 25.40 12.87 -19.36
CA CYS A 121 24.95 12.73 -17.97
C CYS A 121 25.84 13.53 -17.01
N GLN A 122 27.15 13.61 -17.26
CA GLN A 122 28.07 14.43 -16.46
C GLN A 122 27.80 15.93 -16.62
N LEU A 123 27.49 16.40 -17.84
CA LEU A 123 27.11 17.80 -18.10
C LEU A 123 25.88 18.21 -17.31
N PHE A 124 24.93 17.29 -17.13
CA PHE A 124 23.73 17.52 -16.32
C PHE A 124 23.95 17.29 -14.81
N GLY A 125 25.17 16.94 -14.41
CA GLY A 125 25.62 16.88 -13.01
C GLY A 125 25.78 15.49 -12.41
N ASN A 126 25.55 14.40 -13.16
CA ASN A 126 25.73 13.05 -12.65
C ASN A 126 26.04 11.99 -13.73
N ALA A 127 27.32 11.71 -13.99
CA ALA A 127 27.74 10.64 -14.91
C ALA A 127 27.16 9.24 -14.58
N ALA A 128 26.90 8.93 -13.30
CA ALA A 128 26.42 7.61 -12.91
C ALA A 128 25.00 7.33 -13.44
N TRP A 129 24.23 8.37 -13.81
CA TRP A 129 22.88 8.20 -14.36
C TRP A 129 22.87 7.51 -15.72
N THR A 130 24.00 7.42 -16.43
CA THR A 130 24.09 6.57 -17.62
C THR A 130 23.75 5.11 -17.31
N GLN A 131 24.04 4.62 -16.10
CA GLN A 131 23.69 3.26 -15.69
C GLN A 131 22.17 3.03 -15.56
N LYS A 132 21.39 4.11 -15.44
CA LYS A 132 19.92 4.05 -15.45
C LYS A 132 19.35 3.89 -16.86
N ILE A 133 20.14 4.12 -17.91
CA ILE A 133 19.72 4.02 -19.32
C ILE A 133 19.85 2.57 -19.78
N VAL A 134 18.99 1.70 -19.24
CA VAL A 134 18.93 0.28 -19.57
C VAL A 134 17.49 -0.18 -19.73
N ASN A 135 17.27 -1.26 -20.49
CA ASN A 135 15.92 -1.74 -20.81
C ASN A 135 15.10 -2.21 -19.60
N THR A 136 15.77 -2.51 -18.48
CA THR A 136 15.13 -2.94 -17.22
C THR A 136 14.78 -1.78 -16.30
N HIS A 137 15.24 -0.55 -16.59
CA HIS A 137 15.01 0.60 -15.73
C HIS A 137 13.61 1.20 -15.96
N PRO A 138 12.85 1.57 -14.91
CA PRO A 138 11.46 2.03 -15.04
C PRO A 138 11.20 3.18 -16.01
N THR A 139 12.15 4.11 -16.13
CA THR A 139 12.07 5.28 -17.03
C THR A 139 13.13 5.24 -18.14
N GLY A 140 14.37 4.92 -17.79
CA GLY A 140 15.52 4.85 -18.70
C GLY A 140 15.39 3.84 -19.84
N HIS A 141 14.50 2.84 -19.76
CA HIS A 141 14.21 1.95 -20.88
C HIS A 141 13.75 2.72 -22.13
N ALA A 142 13.05 3.85 -21.96
CA ALA A 142 12.56 4.65 -23.08
C ALA A 142 13.74 5.23 -23.89
N ILE A 143 14.75 5.74 -23.20
CA ILE A 143 15.97 6.29 -23.80
C ILE A 143 16.80 5.16 -24.44
N ALA A 144 16.99 4.04 -23.72
CA ALA A 144 17.73 2.89 -24.23
C ALA A 144 17.11 2.33 -25.54
N ASN A 145 15.77 2.26 -25.61
CA ASN A 145 15.06 1.81 -26.80
C ASN A 145 15.21 2.79 -27.98
N LEU A 146 15.18 4.10 -27.75
CA LEU A 146 15.38 5.10 -28.81
C LEU A 146 16.77 4.99 -29.42
N ILE A 147 17.81 4.88 -28.59
CA ILE A 147 19.20 4.74 -29.04
C ILE A 147 19.38 3.44 -29.83
N LYS A 148 18.82 2.32 -29.34
CA LYS A 148 18.88 1.03 -30.03
C LYS A 148 18.17 1.05 -31.39
N ARG A 149 17.08 1.81 -31.53
CA ARG A 149 16.27 1.88 -32.76
C ARG A 149 16.84 2.85 -33.78
N ASP A 150 17.18 4.06 -33.33
CA ASP A 150 17.49 5.21 -34.20
C ASP A 150 18.99 5.54 -34.24
N GLY A 151 19.80 4.92 -33.36
CA GLY A 151 21.23 5.21 -33.18
C GLY A 151 21.52 6.41 -32.29
N TYR A 152 20.50 7.19 -31.92
CA TYR A 152 20.63 8.39 -31.10
C TYR A 152 19.35 8.65 -30.30
N VAL A 153 19.44 9.56 -29.32
CA VAL A 153 18.29 10.18 -28.67
C VAL A 153 18.33 11.69 -28.85
N SER A 154 17.18 12.35 -29.01
CA SER A 154 17.14 13.81 -29.08
C SER A 154 17.41 14.43 -27.71
N ALA A 155 18.02 15.62 -27.70
CA ALA A 155 18.22 16.38 -26.47
C ALA A 155 16.90 16.63 -25.72
N ASN A 156 15.79 16.87 -26.43
CA ASN A 156 14.46 17.02 -25.83
C ASN A 156 13.99 15.75 -25.10
N SER A 157 14.11 14.57 -25.73
CA SER A 157 13.74 13.31 -25.09
C SER A 157 14.62 12.99 -23.89
N PHE A 158 15.92 13.24 -24.00
CA PHE A 158 16.87 13.06 -22.90
C PHE A 158 16.56 14.01 -21.73
N ALA A 159 16.34 15.31 -22.01
CA ALA A 159 16.02 16.30 -20.99
C ALA A 159 14.68 16.02 -20.29
N ALA A 160 13.65 15.59 -21.03
CA ALA A 160 12.38 15.18 -20.43
C ALA A 160 12.54 13.98 -19.48
N TRP A 161 13.34 12.99 -19.88
CA TRP A 161 13.69 11.88 -19.00
C TRP A 161 14.48 12.36 -17.77
N TRP A 162 15.49 13.21 -17.96
CA TRP A 162 16.31 13.75 -16.88
C TRP A 162 15.48 14.50 -15.83
N ILE A 163 14.55 15.36 -16.27
CA ILE A 163 13.63 16.09 -15.37
C ILE A 163 12.77 15.10 -14.59
N THR A 164 12.22 14.09 -15.26
CA THR A 164 11.39 13.06 -14.61
C THR A 164 12.17 12.29 -13.55
N GLU A 165 13.41 11.92 -13.84
CA GLU A 165 14.29 11.22 -12.93
C GLU A 165 14.68 12.09 -11.73
N THR A 166 14.99 13.37 -11.97
CA THR A 166 15.30 14.35 -10.92
C THR A 166 14.12 14.54 -9.97
N LYS A 167 12.89 14.67 -10.50
CA LYS A 167 11.69 14.80 -9.66
C LYS A 167 11.49 13.57 -8.76
N PHE A 168 11.71 12.37 -9.29
CA PHE A 168 11.62 11.14 -8.50
C PHE A 168 12.68 11.10 -7.38
N GLU A 169 13.94 11.37 -7.71
CA GLU A 169 15.04 11.40 -6.71
C GLU A 169 14.78 12.43 -5.62
N ASN A 170 14.24 13.61 -5.96
CA ASN A 170 13.87 14.63 -4.98
C ASN A 170 12.79 14.13 -4.01
N VAL A 171 11.78 13.39 -4.50
CA VAL A 171 10.74 12.80 -3.64
C VAL A 171 11.33 11.69 -2.77
N LEU A 172 12.13 10.79 -3.34
CA LEU A 172 12.78 9.71 -2.59
C LEU A 172 13.68 10.28 -1.48
N ALA A 173 14.55 11.23 -1.81
CA ALA A 173 15.42 11.89 -0.85
C ALA A 173 14.61 12.61 0.24
N PHE A 174 13.57 13.35 -0.14
CA PHE A 174 12.69 14.00 0.83
C PHE A 174 12.05 13.01 1.81
N LEU A 175 11.55 11.87 1.33
CA LEU A 175 10.97 10.86 2.20
C LEU A 175 12.05 10.24 3.11
N GLN A 176 13.24 9.94 2.59
CA GLN A 176 14.35 9.36 3.36
C GLN A 176 14.94 10.33 4.40
N GLU A 177 14.89 11.63 4.15
CA GLU A 177 15.31 12.67 5.10
C GLU A 177 14.32 12.84 6.25
N ASN A 178 13.02 12.69 5.98
CA ASN A 178 11.95 12.95 6.95
C ASN A 178 11.45 11.69 7.68
N PHE A 179 11.70 10.50 7.12
CA PHE A 179 11.27 9.23 7.68
C PHE A 179 12.44 8.24 7.77
N ARG A 180 12.49 7.47 8.86
CA ARG A 180 13.61 6.58 9.15
C ARG A 180 13.73 5.38 8.20
N SER A 181 12.60 4.88 7.71
CA SER A 181 12.56 3.71 6.83
C SER A 181 11.55 3.93 5.72
N VAL A 182 12.05 3.99 4.49
CA VAL A 182 11.26 4.18 3.27
C VAL A 182 11.65 3.10 2.28
N GLU A 183 10.69 2.27 1.90
CA GLU A 183 10.84 1.22 0.90
C GLU A 183 10.12 1.66 -0.38
N LEU A 184 10.80 1.62 -1.53
CA LEU A 184 10.15 1.78 -2.82
C LEU A 184 9.49 0.47 -3.21
N LEU A 185 8.16 0.45 -3.27
CA LEU A 185 7.41 -0.74 -3.67
C LEU A 185 7.27 -0.84 -5.18
N GLU A 186 6.89 0.26 -5.81
CA GLU A 186 6.65 0.30 -7.25
C GLU A 186 6.94 1.68 -7.83
N ARG A 187 7.41 1.70 -9.08
CA ARG A 187 7.63 2.92 -9.84
C ARG A 187 7.21 2.67 -11.28
N GLN A 188 6.32 3.53 -11.79
CA GLN A 188 5.85 3.43 -13.15
C GLN A 188 5.61 4.84 -13.73
N HIS A 189 6.36 5.20 -14.77
CA HIS A 189 6.28 6.52 -15.41
C HIS A 189 6.42 7.70 -14.42
N ASP A 190 5.33 8.44 -14.20
CA ASP A 190 5.20 9.58 -13.29
C ASP A 190 4.67 9.18 -11.91
N SER A 191 4.37 7.90 -11.69
CA SER A 191 3.78 7.39 -10.46
C SER A 191 4.80 6.58 -9.65
N CYS A 192 4.80 6.78 -8.34
CA CYS A 192 5.65 6.04 -7.41
C CYS A 192 4.88 5.68 -6.13
N TRP A 193 5.15 4.49 -5.63
CA TRP A 193 4.54 3.90 -4.45
C TRP A 193 5.63 3.54 -3.45
N PHE A 194 5.48 4.05 -2.24
CA PHE A 194 6.42 3.85 -1.15
C PHE A 194 5.72 3.27 0.07
N LYS A 195 6.46 2.50 0.84
CA LYS A 195 6.09 2.07 2.17
C LYS A 195 6.95 2.78 3.18
N ILE A 196 6.32 3.42 4.15
CA ILE A 196 6.96 4.19 5.20
C ILE A 196 6.76 3.46 6.51
N HIS A 197 7.85 3.03 7.15
CA HIS A 197 7.80 2.33 8.43
C HIS A 197 8.30 3.21 9.57
N ASP A 198 7.69 3.01 10.73
CA ASP A 198 8.21 3.51 12.00
C ASP A 198 8.85 2.34 12.75
N GLN A 199 10.03 2.54 13.34
CA GLN A 199 10.56 1.55 14.29
C GLN A 199 10.02 1.83 15.69
N PRO A 200 9.73 0.80 16.49
CA PRO A 200 9.23 0.98 17.84
C PRO A 200 10.34 1.55 18.74
N ALA A 201 10.35 2.87 18.90
CA ALA A 201 11.18 3.54 19.89
C ALA A 201 10.42 4.72 20.48
N ASP A 202 9.73 4.44 21.60
CA ASP A 202 9.36 5.27 22.77
C ASP A 202 8.88 6.74 22.64
N ASP A 203 8.86 7.36 21.46
CA ASP A 203 8.31 8.71 21.30
C ASP A 203 6.86 8.66 20.80
N ALA A 204 5.98 9.30 21.58
CA ALA A 204 4.55 9.47 21.30
C ALA A 204 4.23 10.25 20.00
N ASN A 205 5.26 10.60 19.22
CA ASN A 205 5.19 11.22 17.90
C ASN A 205 5.39 10.22 16.75
N SER A 206 5.06 8.94 17.02
CA SER A 206 4.79 7.85 16.08
C SER A 206 4.23 8.35 14.74
N LEU A 207 4.61 7.68 13.66
CA LEU A 207 4.26 7.91 12.25
C LEU A 207 2.75 8.03 12.03
N ARG A 208 2.20 9.19 12.39
CA ARG A 208 0.79 9.54 12.25
C ARG A 208 0.53 9.98 10.84
N LEU A 209 -0.60 9.53 10.32
CA LEU A 209 -1.12 9.94 9.02
C LEU A 209 -1.15 11.47 8.90
N SER A 210 -1.59 12.18 9.94
CA SER A 210 -1.60 13.65 10.00
C SER A 210 -0.23 14.28 9.76
N ASN A 211 0.83 13.72 10.33
CA ASN A 211 2.17 14.28 10.24
C ASN A 211 2.72 14.09 8.81
N VAL A 212 2.47 12.92 8.20
CA VAL A 212 2.87 12.68 6.81
C VAL A 212 2.12 13.61 5.86
N PHE A 213 0.80 13.75 6.04
CA PHE A 213 -0.01 14.67 5.25
C PHE A 213 0.49 16.11 5.36
N GLU A 214 0.68 16.64 6.57
CA GLU A 214 1.19 18.00 6.78
C GLU A 214 2.55 18.22 6.13
N LEU A 215 3.47 17.27 6.31
CA LEU A 215 4.83 17.33 5.79
C LEU A 215 4.86 17.31 4.25
N VAL A 216 4.10 16.41 3.63
CA VAL A 216 4.03 16.31 2.16
C VAL A 216 3.28 17.50 1.57
N GLU A 217 2.17 17.95 2.17
CA GLU A 217 1.39 19.08 1.66
C GLU A 217 2.24 20.35 1.61
N ASN A 218 3.02 20.62 2.67
CA ASN A 218 3.94 21.75 2.73
C ASN A 218 5.07 21.68 1.68
N ALA A 219 5.43 20.48 1.21
CA ALA A 219 6.49 20.26 0.22
C ALA A 219 5.97 20.01 -1.20
N LYS A 220 4.65 19.84 -1.40
CA LYS A 220 4.03 19.37 -2.64
C LYS A 220 4.48 20.14 -3.88
N SER A 221 4.42 21.48 -3.81
CA SER A 221 4.82 22.36 -4.92
C SER A 221 6.31 22.23 -5.25
N ARG A 222 7.17 22.27 -4.22
CA ARG A 222 8.63 22.15 -4.34
C ARG A 222 9.05 20.81 -4.93
N LEU A 223 8.33 19.73 -4.60
CA LEU A 223 8.61 18.37 -5.09
C LEU A 223 7.95 18.06 -6.44
N SER A 224 7.23 19.02 -7.03
CA SER A 224 6.46 18.83 -8.27
C SER A 224 5.48 17.65 -8.19
N ILE A 225 4.85 17.43 -7.03
CA ILE A 225 3.83 16.41 -6.84
C ILE A 225 2.49 16.97 -7.35
N ARG A 226 1.89 16.30 -8.34
CA ARG A 226 0.55 16.64 -8.86
C ARG A 226 -0.52 16.17 -7.87
N GLU A 227 -0.46 14.90 -7.50
CA GLU A 227 -1.40 14.22 -6.62
C GLU A 227 -0.64 13.28 -5.69
N TYR A 228 -1.14 13.09 -4.48
CA TYR A 228 -0.65 12.04 -3.59
C TYR A 228 -1.78 11.48 -2.72
N SER A 229 -1.54 10.30 -2.16
CA SER A 229 -2.39 9.64 -1.18
C SER A 229 -1.50 9.05 -0.08
N VAL A 230 -2.01 9.06 1.16
CA VAL A 230 -1.38 8.36 2.28
C VAL A 230 -2.44 7.48 2.94
N SER A 231 -2.15 6.19 3.11
CA SER A 231 -3.09 5.25 3.72
C SER A 231 -2.41 4.35 4.74
N GLN A 232 -3.17 3.95 5.76
CA GLN A 232 -2.75 2.91 6.72
C GLN A 232 -3.05 1.53 6.17
N THR A 233 -2.33 0.52 6.67
CA THR A 233 -2.67 -0.88 6.44
C THR A 233 -4.14 -1.13 6.78
N THR A 234 -4.87 -1.77 5.86
CA THR A 234 -6.29 -2.08 6.06
C THR A 234 -6.46 -3.26 7.00
N LEU A 235 -7.64 -3.38 7.62
CA LEU A 235 -7.95 -4.54 8.45
C LEU A 235 -7.91 -5.86 7.64
N GLU A 236 -8.25 -5.79 6.36
CA GLU A 236 -8.15 -6.89 5.41
C GLU A 236 -6.70 -7.32 5.17
N GLN A 237 -5.78 -6.38 4.97
CA GLN A 237 -4.35 -6.67 4.83
C GLN A 237 -3.78 -7.33 6.10
N ILE A 238 -4.16 -6.84 7.28
CA ILE A 238 -3.77 -7.45 8.57
C ILE A 238 -4.30 -8.87 8.68
N PHE A 239 -5.56 -9.10 8.30
CA PHE A 239 -6.16 -10.43 8.28
C PHE A 239 -5.40 -11.38 7.33
N ASN A 240 -5.12 -10.93 6.10
CA ASN A 240 -4.41 -11.74 5.10
C ASN A 240 -2.99 -12.07 5.55
N ALA A 241 -2.31 -11.15 6.24
CA ALA A 241 -0.99 -11.39 6.83
C ALA A 241 -1.00 -12.47 7.92
N PHE A 242 -2.07 -12.55 8.73
CA PHE A 242 -2.22 -13.65 9.68
C PHE A 242 -2.61 -14.98 9.00
N ALA A 243 -3.40 -14.92 7.93
CA ALA A 243 -3.81 -16.10 7.18
C ALA A 243 -2.61 -16.76 6.47
N SER A 244 -1.73 -15.98 5.83
CA SER A 244 -0.57 -16.50 5.11
C SER A 244 0.47 -17.18 6.01
N GLN A 245 0.50 -16.86 7.31
CA GLN A 245 1.39 -17.50 8.28
C GLN A 245 0.98 -18.94 8.62
N GLN A 246 -0.25 -19.36 8.29
CA GLN A 246 -0.72 -20.74 8.55
C GLN A 246 -0.23 -21.75 7.53
N ASP A 247 0.09 -21.32 6.31
CA ASP A 247 0.57 -22.21 5.25
C ASP A 247 2.07 -22.57 5.44
N VAL A 248 2.75 -21.99 6.42
CA VAL A 248 4.19 -22.15 6.68
C VAL A 248 4.49 -23.15 7.81
N ASP A 249 3.49 -23.64 8.54
CA ASP A 249 3.70 -24.74 9.49
C ASP A 249 3.90 -26.06 8.71
N GLU A 250 5.14 -26.59 8.78
CA GLU A 250 5.66 -27.77 8.09
C GLU A 250 4.69 -28.98 8.03
N PRO A 251 4.76 -29.79 6.95
CA PRO A 251 4.05 -31.06 6.89
C PRO A 251 4.55 -31.95 8.04
N VAL A 252 3.66 -32.26 8.98
CA VAL A 252 3.89 -33.31 9.97
C VAL A 252 4.27 -34.58 9.20
N LEU A 253 5.53 -34.98 9.29
CA LEU A 253 6.00 -36.29 8.81
C LEU A 253 5.31 -37.36 9.67
N ILE A 254 4.14 -37.82 9.20
CA ILE A 254 3.47 -38.98 9.75
C ILE A 254 4.33 -40.19 9.39
N THR A 255 5.08 -40.70 10.36
CA THR A 255 5.69 -42.02 10.24
C THR A 255 4.57 -43.07 10.17
N PRO A 256 4.61 -44.00 9.20
CA PRO A 256 3.51 -44.93 8.99
C PRO A 256 3.55 -46.01 10.06
N THR A 257 2.58 -46.01 10.97
CA THR A 257 2.24 -47.20 11.76
C THR A 257 1.01 -47.86 11.14
N ASN A 258 1.21 -49.08 10.67
CA ASN A 258 0.20 -49.94 10.07
C ASN A 258 -0.92 -50.28 11.05
N SER A 259 -2.18 -50.08 10.66
CA SER A 259 -3.25 -51.11 10.54
C SER A 259 -4.66 -50.47 10.50
N PRO A 260 -5.67 -51.13 9.89
CA PRO A 260 -6.74 -50.43 9.17
C PRO A 260 -8.10 -50.46 9.88
N SER A 261 -8.89 -49.39 9.73
CA SER A 261 -10.36 -49.48 9.58
C SER A 261 -11.03 -48.12 9.32
N ASN A 262 -11.58 -48.00 8.12
CA ASN A 262 -12.91 -47.50 7.75
C ASN A 262 -13.40 -46.03 7.96
N SER A 263 -14.16 -45.63 6.94
CA SER A 263 -15.19 -44.58 6.83
C SER A 263 -14.78 -43.10 6.69
N GLY A 264 -14.78 -42.68 5.42
CA GLY A 264 -15.49 -41.51 4.86
C GLY A 264 -15.87 -40.33 5.76
N GLY A 265 -15.37 -39.15 5.39
CA GLY A 265 -15.90 -37.87 5.86
C GLY A 265 -15.05 -36.71 5.40
N THR A 266 -15.36 -36.13 4.23
CA THR A 266 -14.79 -34.87 3.74
C THR A 266 -15.11 -33.74 4.73
N ARG A 267 -14.16 -33.39 5.61
CA ARG A 267 -14.27 -32.21 6.48
C ARG A 267 -13.94 -30.95 5.67
N ARG A 268 -14.97 -30.21 5.26
CA ARG A 268 -14.84 -28.79 4.93
C ARG A 268 -14.54 -28.04 6.24
N GLY A 269 -13.41 -27.34 6.29
CA GLY A 269 -13.05 -26.48 7.41
C GLY A 269 -14.06 -25.35 7.56
N PHE A 270 -14.69 -25.26 8.73
CA PHE A 270 -15.50 -24.12 9.13
C PHE A 270 -14.58 -23.02 9.65
N LEU A 271 -14.63 -21.85 9.02
CA LEU A 271 -14.06 -20.61 9.55
C LEU A 271 -15.08 -20.03 10.55
N SER A 272 -14.65 -19.86 11.80
CA SER A 272 -15.41 -19.15 12.83
C SER A 272 -14.58 -17.93 13.22
N ARG A 273 -15.22 -16.77 13.42
CA ARG A 273 -14.63 -15.54 13.94
C ARG A 273 -15.40 -15.18 15.19
N ILE A 274 -14.73 -15.04 16.34
CA ILE A 274 -15.37 -14.60 17.57
C ILE A 274 -15.06 -13.12 17.77
N LEU A 275 -16.08 -12.27 17.59
CA LEU A 275 -16.02 -10.83 17.79
C LEU A 275 -16.74 -10.47 19.08
N HIS A 276 -16.06 -9.82 20.03
CA HIS A 276 -16.67 -9.43 21.29
C HIS A 276 -16.81 -7.91 21.34
N ARG A 277 -18.05 -7.40 21.43
CA ARG A 277 -18.32 -6.01 21.83
C ARG A 277 -18.22 -5.88 23.35
#